data_AF-A0A3C1F226-F1
#
_entry.id   AF-A0A3C1F226-F1
#
_cell.length_a   1.000
_cell.length_b   1.000
_cell.length_c   1.000
_cell.angle_alpha   90.00
_cell.angle_beta   90.00
_cell.angle_gamma   90.00
#
_symmetry.space_group_name_H-M   'P 1'
#
loop_
_entity.id
_entity.type
_entity.pdbx_description
1 polymer ?
#
loop_
_entity_poly.entity_id
_entity_poly.type
_entity_poly.pdbx_seq_one_letter_code
_entity_poly.pdbx_strand_id
1 'polypeptide(L)'
;MADTTKQQGSTALVERQPEPDRLAQLTASNIKTPQELADRIREMRELAFILTPMTATGAIAPGYEIVPVLEPIDPSVDPQSGRGADVYFQSSIHKSRKVGDRKYEPVEVSLNHYALLRILGDFGVNVHPTRWLQDGIGERYLWVCETDGDIIDFTGQVRLLPTGVGSVDARDGSPDIGEWTPDEWAQRVRAAEAKKANVQPDEQWKVKPEPINGWTAERVMQVRRFGRQLAKTKSLNGLARKLGVRQSYTIEELRRRPFVIMRPMFMPDMSDPRVRELVTMANLGARHLLFPAAPSYEGAALPAAAPVTHAPGEMGQTLDGHIVEPGPEPETIETAGLPADAEELALDAPAAMKQTIDVYHVTKGVQRGKGEATQYFFETKEGPVLFTSDVAVAKLLKAAVQDGQPRQVPTEAVLVKGERYRQVMEVVPVGRLV
;
A
#
# COMPACT_ATOMS: atom_id res chain seq x y z
N MET A 1 44.44 14.44 -52.60
CA MET A 1 44.85 13.86 -51.29
C MET A 1 44.56 14.91 -50.23
N ALA A 2 43.46 14.75 -49.50
CA ALA A 2 43.09 15.63 -48.39
C ALA A 2 42.63 14.72 -47.25
N ASP A 3 43.51 14.55 -46.26
CA ASP A 3 43.25 13.78 -45.04
C ASP A 3 42.35 14.58 -44.11
N THR A 4 41.07 14.21 -44.06
CA THR A 4 40.16 14.65 -43.00
C THR A 4 40.17 13.65 -41.86
N THR A 5 41.11 13.84 -40.94
CA THR A 5 41.18 13.15 -39.66
C THR A 5 40.04 13.65 -38.76
N LYS A 6 38.92 12.92 -38.72
CA LYS A 6 37.84 13.16 -37.76
C LYS A 6 38.34 12.79 -36.35
N GLN A 7 38.70 13.80 -35.56
CA GLN A 7 38.89 13.65 -34.12
C GLN A 7 37.57 13.22 -33.48
N GLN A 8 37.48 11.93 -33.13
CA GLN A 8 36.49 11.42 -32.19
C GLN A 8 36.89 11.89 -30.80
N GLY A 9 36.46 13.10 -30.44
CA GLY A 9 36.44 13.56 -29.05
C GLY A 9 35.38 12.79 -28.28
N SER A 10 35.71 11.58 -27.85
CA SER A 10 34.96 10.85 -26.83
C SER A 10 35.23 11.53 -25.48
N THR A 11 34.60 12.68 -25.24
CA THR A 11 34.32 13.13 -23.87
C THR A 11 33.34 12.13 -23.28
N ALA A 12 33.89 11.06 -22.72
CA ALA A 12 33.19 10.28 -21.71
C ALA A 12 32.87 11.27 -20.59
N LEU A 13 31.66 11.83 -20.62
CA LEU A 13 31.02 12.43 -19.47
C LEU A 13 31.05 11.35 -18.40
N VAL A 14 32.06 11.39 -17.54
CA VAL A 14 32.11 10.60 -16.32
C VAL A 14 30.89 11.08 -15.55
N GLU A 15 29.84 10.28 -15.67
CA GLU A 15 28.55 10.49 -15.06
C GLU A 15 28.82 10.40 -13.55
N ARG A 16 29.08 11.55 -12.92
CA ARG A 16 29.30 11.65 -11.47
C ARG A 16 28.04 11.12 -10.82
N GLN A 17 28.10 9.89 -10.32
CA GLN A 17 27.08 9.40 -9.42
C GLN A 17 27.06 10.37 -8.23
N PRO A 18 25.86 10.82 -7.80
CA PRO A 18 25.77 11.68 -6.63
C PRO A 18 26.43 10.93 -5.47
N GLU A 19 27.31 11.61 -4.72
CA GLU A 19 27.97 11.02 -3.55
C GLU A 19 26.89 10.62 -2.55
N PRO A 20 26.57 9.32 -2.40
CA PRO A 20 25.47 8.86 -1.55
C PRO A 20 25.68 9.32 -0.11
N ASP A 21 26.94 9.40 0.30
CA ASP A 21 27.37 9.87 1.62
C ASP A 21 26.96 11.32 1.87
N ARG A 22 27.00 12.19 0.85
CA ARG A 22 26.62 13.60 1.02
C ARG A 22 25.12 13.72 1.28
N LEU A 23 24.29 13.01 0.54
CA LEU A 23 22.85 13.06 0.76
C LEU A 23 22.48 12.49 2.13
N ALA A 24 23.09 11.38 2.53
CA ALA A 24 22.91 10.78 3.84
C ALA A 24 23.29 11.74 4.98
N GLN A 25 24.41 12.45 4.85
CA GLN A 25 24.82 13.50 5.81
C GLN A 25 23.80 14.65 5.86
N LEU A 26 23.27 15.06 4.70
CA LEU A 26 22.30 16.14 4.62
C LEU A 26 20.94 15.75 5.26
N THR A 27 20.58 14.48 5.26
CA THR A 27 19.34 13.96 5.88
C THR A 27 19.52 13.50 7.33
N ALA A 28 20.75 13.35 7.82
CA ALA A 28 21.04 12.81 9.15
C ALA A 28 20.71 13.76 10.31
N SER A 29 20.47 15.04 10.04
CA SER A 29 20.20 16.04 11.07
C SER A 29 18.87 16.74 10.83
N ASN A 30 18.12 16.90 11.92
CA ASN A 30 16.90 17.67 11.93
C ASN A 30 17.20 19.15 11.70
N ILE A 31 16.25 19.83 11.07
CA ILE A 31 16.33 21.25 10.74
C ILE A 31 15.47 22.01 11.75
N LYS A 32 16.09 22.98 12.43
CA LYS A 32 15.48 23.72 13.55
C LYS A 32 15.14 25.15 13.19
N THR A 33 15.76 25.69 12.14
CA THR A 33 15.56 27.08 11.72
C THR A 33 15.12 27.19 10.25
N PRO A 34 14.36 28.22 9.88
CA PRO A 34 14.02 28.48 8.48
C PRO A 34 15.25 28.68 7.58
N GLN A 35 16.33 29.24 8.12
CA GLN A 35 17.58 29.45 7.37
C GLN A 35 18.26 28.12 7.06
N GLU A 36 18.37 27.22 8.05
CA GLU A 36 18.87 25.86 7.84
C GLU A 36 18.02 25.11 6.79
N LEU A 37 16.70 25.28 6.80
CA LEU A 37 15.82 24.68 5.79
C LEU A 37 16.17 25.19 4.39
N ALA A 38 16.28 26.51 4.23
CA ALA A 38 16.57 27.13 2.94
C ALA A 38 17.95 26.70 2.40
N ASP A 39 18.96 26.63 3.26
CA ASP A 39 20.30 26.19 2.91
C ASP A 39 20.31 24.70 2.54
N ARG A 40 19.62 23.87 3.32
CA ARG A 40 19.48 22.43 3.04
C ARG A 40 18.78 22.16 1.72
N ILE A 41 17.70 22.89 1.43
CA ILE A 41 16.99 22.80 0.15
C ILE A 41 17.90 23.20 -1.01
N ARG A 42 18.69 24.27 -0.86
CA ARG A 42 19.64 24.71 -1.88
C ARG A 42 20.69 23.64 -2.17
N GLU A 43 21.25 23.02 -1.14
CA GLU A 43 22.26 21.97 -1.28
C GLU A 43 21.70 20.67 -1.87
N MET A 44 20.49 20.27 -1.48
CA MET A 44 19.87 19.02 -1.96
C MET A 44 19.29 19.14 -3.38
N ARG A 45 19.09 20.35 -3.92
CA ARG A 45 18.33 20.58 -5.17
C ARG A 45 18.88 19.84 -6.37
N GLU A 46 20.20 19.64 -6.42
CA GLU A 46 20.85 18.91 -7.51
C GLU A 46 20.89 17.39 -7.27
N LEU A 47 20.77 16.98 -6.00
CA LEU A 47 20.95 15.61 -5.52
C LEU A 47 19.64 14.82 -5.43
N ALA A 48 18.50 15.49 -5.18
CA ALA A 48 17.24 14.82 -4.87
C ALA A 48 16.01 15.56 -5.42
N PHE A 49 14.88 14.85 -5.51
CA PHE A 49 13.56 15.44 -5.63
C PHE A 49 13.08 15.90 -4.26
N ILE A 50 13.19 17.19 -4.00
CA ILE A 50 12.77 17.77 -2.72
C ILE A 50 11.26 18.01 -2.76
N LEU A 51 10.55 17.37 -1.83
CA LEU A 51 9.14 17.62 -1.58
C LEU A 51 9.03 18.36 -0.24
N THR A 52 8.33 19.50 -0.25
CA THR A 52 8.12 20.33 0.94
C THR A 52 6.67 20.78 1.01
N PRO A 53 6.02 20.74 2.20
CA PRO A 53 4.65 21.22 2.42
C PRO A 53 4.43 22.65 1.91
N MET A 54 5.49 23.46 2.00
CA MET A 54 5.49 24.86 1.59
C MET A 54 6.83 25.22 0.96
N THR A 55 6.81 26.06 -0.07
CA THR A 55 8.03 26.50 -0.78
C THR A 55 8.88 27.47 0.04
N ALA A 56 8.30 28.11 1.06
CA ALA A 56 8.99 29.00 1.98
C ALA A 56 8.25 29.05 3.32
N THR A 57 8.99 29.19 4.42
CA THR A 57 8.42 29.54 5.72
C THR A 57 9.26 30.61 6.40
N GLY A 58 8.59 31.56 7.06
CA GLY A 58 9.26 32.56 7.90
C GLY A 58 9.54 32.06 9.31
N ALA A 59 8.93 30.96 9.73
CA ALA A 59 9.09 30.40 11.06
C ALA A 59 8.87 28.87 11.06
N ILE A 60 9.55 28.19 11.96
CA ILE A 60 9.20 26.82 12.37
C ILE A 60 8.53 26.95 13.73
N ALA A 61 7.39 26.30 13.93
CA ALA A 61 6.68 26.40 15.20
C ALA A 61 7.52 25.90 16.37
N PRO A 62 7.39 26.51 17.57
CA PRO A 62 8.08 26.04 18.76
C PRO A 62 7.78 24.56 19.02
N GLY A 63 8.82 23.78 19.30
CA GLY A 63 8.72 22.34 19.53
C GLY A 63 8.53 21.51 18.25
N TYR A 64 8.52 22.12 17.06
CA TYR A 64 8.63 21.39 15.80
C TYR A 64 10.06 21.42 15.28
N GLU A 65 10.49 20.29 14.73
CA GLU A 65 11.69 20.19 13.91
C GLU A 65 11.29 19.63 12.54
N ILE A 66 12.01 20.02 11.49
CA ILE A 66 11.79 19.43 10.16
C ILE A 66 12.75 18.26 10.01
N VAL A 67 12.19 17.09 9.76
CA VAL A 67 12.95 15.85 9.56
C VAL A 67 12.98 15.51 8.08
N PRO A 68 14.15 15.54 7.44
CA PRO A 68 14.30 15.07 6.07
C PRO A 68 14.14 13.55 6.02
N VAL A 69 13.09 13.06 5.37
CA VAL A 69 12.85 11.63 5.15
C VAL A 69 13.32 11.29 3.74
N LEU A 70 14.28 10.38 3.64
CA LEU A 70 14.74 9.84 2.37
C LEU A 70 13.81 8.72 1.93
N GLU A 71 13.19 8.89 0.77
CA GLU A 71 12.22 7.94 0.23
C GLU A 71 12.72 7.37 -1.11
N PRO A 72 13.29 6.15 -1.09
CA PRO A 72 13.81 5.52 -2.30
C PRO A 72 12.66 4.97 -3.16
N ILE A 73 12.74 5.22 -4.46
CA ILE A 73 11.79 4.67 -5.45
C ILE A 73 12.55 3.69 -6.32
N ASP A 74 12.10 2.43 -6.39
CA ASP A 74 12.62 1.47 -7.35
C ASP A 74 12.07 1.79 -8.75
N PRO A 75 12.92 2.23 -9.70
CA PRO A 75 12.47 2.58 -11.05
C PRO A 75 12.43 1.37 -11.98
N SER A 76 12.67 0.15 -11.47
CA SER A 76 12.63 -1.08 -12.25
C SER A 76 11.21 -1.35 -12.75
N VAL A 77 11.11 -1.82 -13.99
CA VAL A 77 9.84 -2.22 -14.61
C VAL A 77 10.09 -3.54 -15.33
N ASP A 78 9.21 -4.52 -15.13
CA ASP A 78 9.19 -5.70 -15.98
C ASP A 78 8.80 -5.30 -17.42
N PRO A 79 9.66 -5.53 -18.43
CA PRO A 79 9.38 -5.14 -19.82
C PRO A 79 8.12 -5.79 -20.40
N GLN A 80 7.69 -6.94 -19.88
CA GLN A 80 6.51 -7.65 -20.39
C GLN A 80 5.20 -7.06 -19.85
N SER A 81 5.10 -6.90 -18.52
CA SER A 81 3.90 -6.39 -17.88
C SER A 81 3.82 -4.85 -17.86
N GLY A 82 4.95 -4.17 -18.03
CA GLY A 82 5.05 -2.73 -17.82
C GLY A 82 4.83 -2.34 -16.36
N ARG A 83 5.00 -3.25 -15.39
CA ARG A 83 4.80 -2.98 -13.96
C ARG A 83 6.09 -3.17 -13.18
N GLY A 84 6.31 -2.27 -12.23
CA GLY A 84 7.37 -2.33 -11.22
C GLY A 84 6.80 -2.31 -9.81
N ALA A 85 7.68 -2.44 -8.82
CA ALA A 85 7.30 -2.36 -7.41
C ALA A 85 6.73 -0.97 -7.05
N ASP A 86 7.41 0.09 -7.50
CA ASP A 86 7.03 1.49 -7.20
C ASP A 86 6.56 2.27 -8.44
N VAL A 87 6.88 1.79 -9.64
CA VAL A 87 6.60 2.49 -10.90
C VAL A 87 5.77 1.64 -11.86
N TYR A 88 5.23 2.27 -12.90
CA TYR A 88 4.65 1.58 -14.04
C TYR A 88 5.00 2.28 -15.36
N PHE A 89 5.01 1.48 -16.43
CA PHE A 89 5.20 1.89 -17.80
C PHE A 89 3.97 1.55 -18.63
N GLN A 90 3.47 2.53 -19.38
CA GLN A 90 2.45 2.32 -20.39
C GLN A 90 2.89 3.00 -21.68
N SER A 91 3.12 2.23 -22.74
CA SER A 91 3.66 2.74 -24.02
C SER A 91 2.80 3.79 -24.71
N SER A 92 1.50 3.85 -24.39
CA SER A 92 0.61 4.89 -24.91
C SER A 92 0.71 6.22 -24.16
N ILE A 93 1.42 6.26 -23.02
CA ILE A 93 1.53 7.44 -22.16
C ILE A 93 3.00 7.87 -22.04
N HIS A 94 3.92 6.90 -21.97
CA HIS A 94 5.33 7.13 -21.71
C HIS A 94 6.18 6.90 -22.94
N LYS A 95 7.26 7.68 -23.04
CA LYS A 95 8.28 7.47 -24.08
C LYS A 95 9.00 6.15 -23.86
N SER A 96 9.26 5.45 -24.96
CA SER A 96 10.15 4.29 -25.01
C SER A 96 11.18 4.45 -26.11
N ARG A 97 12.31 3.77 -25.94
CA ARG A 97 13.36 3.67 -26.94
C ARG A 97 13.23 2.31 -27.62
N LYS A 98 13.24 2.30 -28.95
CA LYS A 98 13.30 1.06 -29.71
C LYS A 98 14.72 0.48 -29.59
N VAL A 99 14.82 -0.76 -29.12
CA VAL A 99 16.07 -1.51 -28.99
C VAL A 99 15.94 -2.79 -29.81
N GLY A 100 16.55 -2.78 -31.00
CA GLY A 100 16.38 -3.83 -32.00
C GLY A 100 14.99 -3.86 -32.63
N ASP A 101 14.65 -4.98 -33.27
CA ASP A 101 13.45 -5.04 -34.12
C ASP A 101 12.12 -5.15 -33.35
N ARG A 102 12.14 -5.61 -32.09
CA ARG A 102 10.91 -5.94 -31.35
C ARG A 102 10.91 -5.58 -29.86
N LYS A 103 11.97 -5.00 -29.31
CA LYS A 103 12.01 -4.61 -27.89
C LYS A 103 11.91 -3.10 -27.76
N TYR A 104 11.04 -2.65 -26.88
CA TYR A 104 10.95 -1.26 -26.45
C TYR A 104 11.43 -1.20 -25.01
N GLU A 105 12.42 -0.35 -24.75
CA GLU A 105 12.87 -0.08 -23.40
C GLU A 105 12.16 1.16 -22.87
N PRO A 106 11.58 1.10 -21.66
CA PRO A 106 10.94 2.26 -21.06
C PRO A 106 11.99 3.35 -20.80
N VAL A 107 11.70 4.57 -21.25
CA VAL A 107 12.54 5.76 -20.96
C VAL A 107 11.91 6.57 -19.84
N GLU A 108 10.58 6.68 -19.88
CA GLU A 108 9.78 7.37 -18.87
C GLU A 108 8.87 6.38 -18.15
N VAL A 109 8.65 6.63 -16.86
CA VAL A 109 7.76 5.86 -16.00
C VAL A 109 6.93 6.83 -15.15
N SER A 110 5.83 6.33 -14.60
CA SER A 110 5.02 7.05 -13.62
C SER A 110 5.03 6.29 -12.31
N LEU A 111 4.89 7.00 -11.19
CA LEU A 111 4.72 6.37 -9.88
C LEU A 111 3.40 5.62 -9.83
N ASN A 112 3.43 4.40 -9.31
CA ASN A 112 2.21 3.61 -9.13
C ASN A 112 1.45 4.04 -7.87
N HIS A 113 0.29 3.42 -7.64
CA HIS A 113 -0.56 3.74 -6.48
C HIS A 113 0.16 3.58 -5.13
N TYR A 114 0.97 2.54 -4.97
CA TYR A 114 1.67 2.25 -3.72
C TYR A 114 2.76 3.28 -3.43
N ALA A 115 3.59 3.60 -4.43
CA ALA A 115 4.63 4.62 -4.28
C ALA A 115 4.03 5.99 -3.97
N LEU A 116 2.92 6.36 -4.60
CA LEU A 116 2.21 7.61 -4.30
C LEU A 116 1.71 7.63 -2.85
N LEU A 117 1.10 6.55 -2.37
CA LEU A 117 0.63 6.48 -0.97
C LEU A 117 1.80 6.51 0.02
N ARG A 118 2.93 5.87 -0.30
CA ARG A 118 4.13 5.89 0.54
C ARG A 118 4.69 7.31 0.66
N ILE A 119 4.94 7.97 -0.47
CA ILE A 119 5.36 9.39 -0.51
C ILE A 119 4.38 10.27 0.26
N LEU A 120 3.07 10.14 0.03
CA LEU A 120 2.07 10.93 0.76
C LEU A 120 2.09 10.66 2.27
N GLY A 121 2.26 9.41 2.69
CA GLY A 121 2.36 9.00 4.09
C GLY A 121 3.62 9.54 4.77
N ASP A 122 4.77 9.48 4.10
CA ASP A 122 6.04 10.03 4.60
C ASP A 122 6.00 11.55 4.70
N PHE A 123 5.24 12.17 3.79
CA PHE A 123 4.93 13.59 3.83
C PHE A 123 3.98 13.97 4.99
N GLY A 124 3.41 12.98 5.67
CA GLY A 124 2.46 13.18 6.77
C GLY A 124 1.07 13.59 6.29
N VAL A 125 0.72 13.31 5.03
CA VAL A 125 -0.62 13.58 4.51
C VAL A 125 -1.59 12.54 5.03
N ASN A 126 -2.62 12.98 5.74
CA ASN A 126 -3.75 12.12 6.07
C ASN A 126 -4.71 12.13 4.89
N VAL A 127 -4.60 11.13 4.02
CA VAL A 127 -5.51 10.96 2.89
C VAL A 127 -6.88 10.53 3.42
N HIS A 128 -7.89 11.36 3.19
CA HIS A 128 -9.25 11.06 3.64
C HIS A 128 -9.95 10.05 2.72
N PRO A 129 -11.01 9.37 3.22
CA PRO A 129 -11.81 8.48 2.39
C PRO A 129 -12.27 9.17 1.11
N THR A 130 -12.01 8.50 -0.01
CA THR A 130 -12.35 8.96 -1.35
C THR A 130 -13.85 9.22 -1.49
N ARG A 131 -14.24 10.44 -1.89
CA ARG A 131 -15.62 10.77 -2.20
C ARG A 131 -15.92 10.42 -3.67
N TRP A 132 -17.00 9.69 -3.89
CA TRP A 132 -17.51 9.38 -5.22
C TRP A 132 -18.61 10.38 -5.54
N LEU A 133 -18.42 11.21 -6.57
CA LEU A 133 -19.39 12.23 -6.96
C LEU A 133 -20.55 11.66 -7.77
N GLN A 134 -20.33 10.52 -8.43
CA GLN A 134 -21.32 9.91 -9.30
C GLN A 134 -21.13 8.39 -9.30
N ASP A 135 -22.12 7.70 -8.75
CA ASP A 135 -22.31 6.23 -8.85
C ASP A 135 -23.80 5.95 -9.11
N GLY A 136 -24.47 6.90 -9.78
CA GLY A 136 -25.89 6.79 -10.10
C GLY A 136 -26.12 5.64 -11.07
N ILE A 137 -27.13 4.81 -10.79
CA ILE A 137 -27.54 3.64 -11.61
C ILE A 137 -27.72 4.00 -13.10
N GLY A 138 -28.01 5.27 -13.41
CA GLY A 138 -28.19 5.78 -14.77
C GLY A 138 -26.90 6.04 -15.57
N GLU A 139 -25.73 6.14 -14.94
CA GLU A 139 -24.47 6.52 -15.59
C GLU A 139 -23.40 5.43 -15.47
N ARG A 140 -23.78 4.21 -15.90
CA ARG A 140 -22.86 3.08 -15.97
C ARG A 140 -21.60 3.49 -16.73
N TYR A 141 -20.45 3.20 -16.13
CA TYR A 141 -19.12 3.44 -16.68
C TYR A 141 -18.62 4.89 -16.67
N LEU A 142 -19.28 5.80 -15.96
CA LEU A 142 -18.66 7.06 -15.55
C LEU A 142 -18.25 6.98 -14.08
N TRP A 143 -16.99 7.26 -13.79
CA TRP A 143 -16.50 7.35 -12.42
C TRP A 143 -15.83 8.69 -12.20
N VAL A 144 -16.32 9.43 -11.20
CA VAL A 144 -15.72 10.68 -10.75
C VAL A 144 -15.39 10.56 -9.27
N CYS A 145 -14.14 10.88 -8.97
CA CYS A 145 -13.48 10.56 -7.72
C CYS A 145 -12.76 11.79 -7.19
N GLU A 146 -13.05 12.16 -5.95
CA GLU A 146 -12.36 13.22 -5.21
C GLU A 146 -11.51 12.61 -4.10
N THR A 147 -10.32 13.14 -3.92
CA THR A 147 -9.42 12.74 -2.84
C THR A 147 -8.89 13.96 -2.16
N ASP A 148 -9.31 14.12 -0.91
CA ASP A 148 -8.86 15.14 0.00
C ASP A 148 -7.71 14.61 0.85
N GLY A 149 -6.92 15.53 1.38
CA GLY A 149 -5.96 15.22 2.42
C GLY A 149 -5.65 16.45 3.25
N ASP A 150 -5.25 16.23 4.48
CA ASP A 150 -4.71 17.26 5.33
C ASP A 150 -3.24 17.00 5.66
N ILE A 151 -2.53 18.05 6.05
CA ILE A 151 -1.12 18.00 6.39
C ILE A 151 -0.81 19.02 7.49
N ILE A 152 0.15 18.69 8.35
CA ILE A 152 0.73 19.66 9.28
C ILE A 152 1.82 20.45 8.55
N ASP A 153 1.71 21.78 8.52
CA ASP A 153 2.73 22.64 7.93
C ASP A 153 3.90 22.92 8.92
N PHE A 154 4.91 23.68 8.49
CA PHE A 154 6.04 24.04 9.35
C PHE A 154 5.66 24.94 10.54
N THR A 155 4.47 25.52 10.53
CA THR A 155 3.91 26.30 11.65
C THR A 155 3.10 25.43 12.62
N GLY A 156 3.11 24.10 12.43
CA GLY A 156 2.35 23.17 13.26
C GLY A 156 0.83 23.21 13.01
N GLN A 157 0.37 23.97 12.01
CA GLN A 157 -1.04 24.09 11.69
C GLN A 157 -1.46 23.01 10.70
N VAL A 158 -2.64 22.44 10.92
CA VAL A 158 -3.26 21.54 9.95
C VAL A 158 -3.78 22.37 8.79
N ARG A 159 -3.35 22.02 7.57
CA ARG A 159 -3.81 22.59 6.32
C ARG A 159 -4.51 21.53 5.49
N LEU A 160 -5.68 21.90 4.97
CA LEU A 160 -6.34 21.13 3.93
C LEU A 160 -5.60 21.34 2.61
N LEU A 161 -5.23 20.24 1.96
CA LEU A 161 -4.69 20.27 0.62
C LEU A 161 -5.83 20.49 -0.39
N PRO A 162 -5.55 21.15 -1.54
CA PRO A 162 -6.51 21.22 -2.61
C PRO A 162 -6.91 19.81 -3.08
N THR A 163 -8.20 19.55 -3.17
CA THR A 163 -8.77 18.27 -3.60
C THR A 163 -8.19 17.80 -4.93
N GLY A 164 -7.71 16.56 -4.95
CA GLY A 164 -7.38 15.87 -6.18
C GLY A 164 -8.64 15.30 -6.82
N VAL A 165 -8.92 15.66 -8.08
CA VAL A 165 -10.08 15.14 -8.83
C VAL A 165 -9.61 14.21 -9.94
N GLY A 166 -10.22 13.04 -10.03
CA GLY A 166 -9.97 12.04 -11.07
C GLY A 166 -11.27 11.56 -11.69
N SER A 167 -11.35 11.60 -13.02
CA SER A 167 -12.49 11.07 -13.78
C SER A 167 -12.06 10.02 -14.79
N VAL A 168 -12.93 9.04 -15.02
CA VAL A 168 -12.83 8.05 -16.09
C VAL A 168 -14.20 7.88 -16.70
N ASP A 169 -14.33 8.21 -17.98
CA ASP A 169 -15.57 8.02 -18.73
C ASP A 169 -15.41 6.89 -19.75
N ALA A 170 -16.02 5.73 -19.49
CA ALA A 170 -16.03 4.60 -20.41
C ALA A 170 -17.43 4.25 -20.92
N ARG A 171 -18.32 5.25 -20.93
CA ARG A 171 -19.62 5.17 -21.61
C ARG A 171 -19.42 5.00 -23.11
N ASP A 172 -20.37 4.33 -23.77
CA ASP A 172 -20.35 4.19 -25.22
C ASP A 172 -20.34 5.59 -25.88
N GLY A 173 -19.43 5.80 -26.84
CA GLY A 173 -19.27 7.08 -27.51
C GLY A 173 -18.52 8.15 -26.71
N SER A 174 -17.99 7.84 -25.51
CA SER A 174 -17.24 8.84 -24.75
C SER A 174 -15.89 9.19 -25.41
N PRO A 175 -15.42 10.44 -25.30
CA PRO A 175 -14.10 10.84 -25.83
C PRO A 175 -12.94 10.06 -25.19
N ASP A 176 -13.08 9.70 -23.92
CA ASP A 176 -12.07 8.98 -23.12
C ASP A 176 -11.79 7.57 -23.65
N ILE A 177 -12.73 6.94 -24.37
CA ILE A 177 -12.53 5.68 -25.10
C ILE A 177 -12.47 5.87 -26.62
N GLY A 178 -12.16 7.08 -27.08
CA GLY A 178 -12.04 7.40 -28.50
C GLY A 178 -13.35 7.25 -29.25
N GLU A 179 -14.47 7.61 -28.61
CA GLU A 179 -15.82 7.53 -29.16
C GLU A 179 -16.28 6.11 -29.51
N TRP A 180 -15.62 5.09 -28.95
CA TRP A 180 -15.94 3.69 -29.22
C TRP A 180 -17.39 3.34 -28.85
N THR A 181 -18.10 2.67 -29.77
CA THR A 181 -19.44 2.11 -29.52
C THR A 181 -19.51 0.60 -29.87
N PRO A 182 -20.43 -0.18 -29.25
CA PRO A 182 -20.59 -1.60 -29.54
C PRO A 182 -20.99 -1.87 -30.98
N ASP A 183 -21.85 -1.03 -31.57
CA ASP A 183 -22.36 -1.19 -32.93
C ASP A 183 -21.27 -0.95 -33.98
N GLU A 184 -20.48 0.12 -33.83
CA GLU A 184 -19.33 0.39 -34.70
C GLU A 184 -18.28 -0.72 -34.58
N TRP A 185 -18.02 -1.21 -33.36
CA TRP A 185 -17.13 -2.34 -33.18
C TRP A 185 -17.64 -3.59 -33.87
N ALA A 186 -18.94 -3.92 -33.74
CA ALA A 186 -19.55 -5.04 -34.44
C ALA A 186 -19.50 -4.90 -35.96
N GLN A 187 -19.60 -3.68 -36.50
CA GLN A 187 -19.38 -3.41 -37.92
C GLN A 187 -17.93 -3.69 -38.33
N ARG A 188 -16.93 -3.26 -37.53
CA ARG A 188 -15.51 -3.53 -37.81
C ARG A 188 -15.13 -4.99 -37.69
N VAL A 189 -15.71 -5.72 -36.73
CA VAL A 189 -15.54 -7.18 -36.60
C VAL A 189 -16.07 -7.87 -37.86
N ARG A 190 -17.31 -7.55 -38.29
CA ARG A 190 -17.90 -8.10 -39.52
C ARG A 190 -17.04 -7.78 -40.76
N ALA A 191 -16.53 -6.56 -40.87
CA ALA A 191 -15.65 -6.17 -41.96
C ALA A 191 -14.32 -6.95 -41.93
N ALA A 192 -13.75 -7.19 -40.75
CA ALA A 192 -12.53 -8.00 -40.60
C ALA A 192 -12.78 -9.48 -40.92
N GLU A 193 -13.93 -10.04 -40.54
CA GLU A 193 -14.33 -11.41 -40.89
C GLU A 193 -14.56 -11.57 -42.39
N ALA A 194 -15.21 -10.60 -43.04
CA ALA A 194 -15.34 -10.58 -44.49
C ALA A 194 -13.97 -10.52 -45.19
N LYS A 195 -13.02 -9.73 -44.66
CA LYS A 195 -11.63 -9.72 -45.15
C LYS A 195 -10.96 -11.09 -44.95
N LYS A 196 -11.14 -11.76 -43.80
CA LYS A 196 -10.58 -13.10 -43.52
C LYS A 196 -11.04 -14.16 -44.53
N ALA A 197 -12.28 -14.09 -44.99
CA ALA A 197 -12.81 -15.06 -45.96
C ALA A 197 -12.04 -15.06 -47.29
N ASN A 198 -11.36 -13.96 -47.63
CA ASN A 198 -10.57 -13.79 -48.85
C ASN A 198 -9.07 -14.03 -48.65
N VAL A 199 -8.63 -14.37 -47.44
CA VAL A 199 -7.22 -14.58 -47.07
C VAL A 199 -6.95 -16.07 -46.89
N GLN A 200 -5.77 -16.55 -47.30
CA GLN A 200 -5.38 -17.95 -47.15
C GLN A 200 -5.48 -18.39 -45.68
N PRO A 201 -5.92 -19.64 -45.39
CA PRO A 201 -6.19 -20.10 -44.03
C PRO A 201 -5.05 -19.90 -43.03
N ASP A 202 -3.81 -20.03 -43.46
CA ASP A 202 -2.58 -19.85 -42.69
C ASP A 202 -2.28 -18.39 -42.31
N GLU A 203 -2.93 -17.42 -42.95
CA GLU A 203 -2.76 -15.98 -42.70
C GLU A 203 -3.95 -15.33 -41.98
N GLN A 204 -5.07 -16.03 -41.81
CA GLN A 204 -6.30 -15.47 -41.23
C GLN A 204 -6.13 -14.92 -39.81
N TRP A 205 -5.19 -15.47 -39.03
CA TRP A 205 -4.88 -15.00 -37.67
C TRP A 205 -4.28 -13.58 -37.64
N LYS A 206 -3.69 -13.12 -38.75
CA LYS A 206 -3.11 -11.77 -38.89
C LYS A 206 -4.19 -10.70 -39.04
N VAL A 207 -5.36 -11.06 -39.57
CA VAL A 207 -6.47 -10.12 -39.79
C VAL A 207 -7.19 -9.89 -38.45
N LYS A 208 -6.91 -8.75 -37.81
CA LYS A 208 -7.60 -8.31 -36.60
C LYS A 208 -8.53 -7.13 -36.92
N PRO A 209 -9.63 -6.95 -36.18
CA PRO A 209 -10.44 -5.75 -36.31
C PRO A 209 -9.59 -4.51 -36.03
N GLU A 210 -9.70 -3.50 -36.89
CA GLU A 210 -8.95 -2.25 -36.74
C GLU A 210 -9.48 -1.47 -35.51
N PRO A 211 -8.60 -1.00 -34.61
CA PRO A 211 -9.01 -0.27 -33.40
C PRO A 211 -9.70 1.05 -33.76
N ILE A 212 -10.74 1.43 -33.00
CA ILE A 212 -11.44 2.71 -33.14
C ILE A 212 -10.63 3.75 -32.36
N ASN A 213 -9.99 4.71 -33.05
CA ASN A 213 -9.15 5.73 -32.40
C ASN A 213 -8.09 5.14 -31.43
N GLY A 214 -7.53 3.96 -31.77
CA GLY A 214 -6.55 3.26 -30.92
C GLY A 214 -7.14 2.42 -29.78
N TRP A 215 -8.47 2.31 -29.69
CA TRP A 215 -9.20 1.51 -28.71
C TRP A 215 -9.73 0.20 -29.31
N THR A 216 -9.50 -0.89 -28.58
CA THR A 216 -10.05 -2.22 -28.85
C THR A 216 -11.15 -2.53 -27.84
N ALA A 217 -12.08 -3.43 -28.18
CA ALA A 217 -13.13 -3.85 -27.25
C ALA A 217 -12.56 -4.40 -25.93
N GLU A 218 -11.48 -5.19 -25.98
CA GLU A 218 -10.82 -5.71 -24.78
C GLU A 218 -10.32 -4.59 -23.86
N ARG A 219 -9.71 -3.53 -24.44
CA ARG A 219 -9.22 -2.38 -23.68
C ARG A 219 -10.37 -1.59 -23.05
N VAL A 220 -11.47 -1.38 -23.79
CA VAL A 220 -12.67 -0.74 -23.25
C VAL A 220 -13.25 -1.56 -22.10
N MET A 221 -13.35 -2.88 -22.24
CA MET A 221 -13.83 -3.76 -21.17
C MET A 221 -12.91 -3.77 -19.94
N GLN A 222 -11.59 -3.67 -20.14
CA GLN A 222 -10.65 -3.50 -19.03
C GLN A 222 -10.85 -2.17 -18.30
N VAL A 223 -10.99 -1.06 -19.03
CA VAL A 223 -11.32 0.24 -18.41
C VAL A 223 -12.68 0.16 -17.71
N ARG A 224 -13.67 -0.53 -18.28
CA ARG A 224 -14.96 -0.72 -17.63
C ARG A 224 -14.87 -1.51 -16.32
N ARG A 225 -14.02 -2.54 -16.32
CA ARG A 225 -13.77 -3.40 -15.16
C ARG A 225 -13.00 -2.68 -14.06
N PHE A 226 -12.04 -1.83 -14.42
CA PHE A 226 -11.12 -1.18 -13.47
C PHE A 226 -11.31 0.33 -13.34
N GLY A 227 -12.36 0.89 -13.94
CA GLY A 227 -12.55 2.34 -14.07
C GLY A 227 -12.61 3.06 -12.74
N ARG A 228 -13.23 2.45 -11.73
CA ARG A 228 -13.23 2.93 -10.34
C ARG A 228 -11.80 3.04 -9.79
N GLN A 229 -10.99 1.99 -9.92
CA GLN A 229 -9.60 2.02 -9.46
C GLN A 229 -8.76 3.05 -10.23
N LEU A 230 -9.00 3.19 -11.54
CA LEU A 230 -8.33 4.19 -12.37
C LEU A 230 -8.70 5.62 -11.95
N ALA A 231 -9.97 5.91 -11.70
CA ALA A 231 -10.42 7.22 -11.22
C ALA A 231 -9.80 7.57 -9.87
N LYS A 232 -9.72 6.60 -8.93
CA LYS A 232 -9.03 6.75 -7.64
C LYS A 232 -7.53 7.02 -7.80
N THR A 233 -6.86 6.33 -8.70
CA THR A 233 -5.44 6.59 -8.97
C THR A 233 -5.23 7.96 -9.62
N LYS A 234 -6.16 8.40 -10.49
CA LYS A 234 -6.12 9.75 -11.08
C LYS A 234 -6.32 10.85 -10.04
N SER A 235 -7.28 10.69 -9.11
CA SER A 235 -7.53 11.67 -8.04
C SER A 235 -6.34 11.78 -7.10
N LEU A 236 -5.74 10.65 -6.69
CA LEU A 236 -4.52 10.62 -5.88
C LEU A 236 -3.33 11.28 -6.59
N ASN A 237 -3.15 11.01 -7.88
CA ASN A 237 -2.15 11.72 -8.68
C ASN A 237 -2.43 13.23 -8.72
N GLY A 238 -3.70 13.62 -8.81
CA GLY A 238 -4.13 15.02 -8.73
C GLY A 238 -3.70 15.69 -7.42
N LEU A 239 -3.91 15.00 -6.29
CA LEU A 239 -3.47 15.44 -4.96
C LEU A 239 -1.94 15.53 -4.86
N ALA A 240 -1.23 14.46 -5.25
CA ALA A 240 0.23 14.40 -5.20
C ALA A 240 0.92 15.49 -6.04
N ARG A 241 0.33 15.87 -7.19
CA ARG A 241 0.83 16.99 -8.00
C ARG A 241 0.79 18.34 -7.28
N LYS A 242 -0.16 18.55 -6.36
CA LYS A 242 -0.21 19.77 -5.55
C LYS A 242 0.98 19.88 -4.60
N LEU A 243 1.61 18.76 -4.27
CA LEU A 243 2.81 18.66 -3.44
C LEU A 243 4.11 18.64 -4.26
N GLY A 244 4.03 18.82 -5.58
CA GLY A 244 5.20 18.86 -6.45
C GLY A 244 5.63 17.53 -7.06
N VAL A 245 4.86 16.44 -6.85
CA VAL A 245 5.10 15.16 -7.53
C VAL A 245 4.72 15.27 -9.01
N ARG A 246 5.65 14.97 -9.92
CA ARG A 246 5.42 15.02 -11.37
C ARG A 246 4.59 13.82 -11.81
N GLN A 247 3.93 13.95 -12.97
CA GLN A 247 3.19 12.84 -13.56
C GLN A 247 4.12 11.71 -13.99
N SER A 248 5.22 12.05 -14.66
CA SER A 248 6.20 11.10 -15.19
C SER A 248 7.61 11.55 -14.87
N TYR A 249 8.51 10.56 -14.82
CA TYR A 249 9.92 10.69 -14.53
C TYR A 249 10.70 9.84 -15.53
N THR A 250 11.91 10.24 -15.90
CA THR A 250 12.78 9.32 -16.62
C THR A 250 13.34 8.28 -15.66
N ILE A 251 13.63 7.07 -16.15
CA ILE A 251 14.25 6.03 -15.32
C ILE A 251 15.61 6.50 -14.80
N GLU A 252 16.38 7.21 -15.62
CA GLU A 252 17.67 7.80 -15.21
C GLU A 252 17.50 8.84 -14.10
N GLU A 253 16.48 9.69 -14.19
CA GLU A 253 16.16 10.68 -13.16
C GLU A 253 15.89 10.01 -11.81
N LEU A 254 15.05 8.98 -11.76
CA LEU A 254 14.71 8.27 -10.52
C LEU A 254 15.90 7.50 -9.94
N ARG A 255 16.79 6.96 -10.79
CA ARG A 255 18.03 6.31 -10.33
C ARG A 255 19.02 7.31 -9.73
N ARG A 256 19.13 8.50 -10.31
CA ARG A 256 20.08 9.51 -9.85
C ARG A 256 19.55 10.33 -8.68
N ARG A 257 18.24 10.55 -8.58
CA ARG A 257 17.65 11.46 -7.60
C ARG A 257 16.57 10.74 -6.79
N PRO A 258 16.83 10.37 -5.53
CA PRO A 258 15.79 9.88 -4.65
C PRO A 258 14.85 11.03 -4.26
N PHE A 259 13.73 10.71 -3.62
CA PHE A 259 12.86 11.72 -3.03
C PHE A 259 13.36 12.06 -1.62
N VAL A 260 13.40 13.35 -1.30
CA VAL A 260 13.62 13.82 0.08
C VAL A 260 12.42 14.64 0.50
N ILE A 261 11.76 14.19 1.54
CA ILE A 261 10.52 14.74 2.06
C ILE A 261 10.83 15.53 3.32
N MET A 262 10.53 16.82 3.32
CA MET A 262 10.74 17.71 4.46
C MET A 262 9.52 17.66 5.37
N ARG A 263 9.51 16.72 6.33
CA ARG A 263 8.36 16.47 7.21
C ARG A 263 8.48 17.27 8.52
N PRO A 264 7.52 18.13 8.88
CA PRO A 264 7.46 18.68 10.24
C PRO A 264 7.08 17.58 11.23
N MET A 265 7.90 17.42 12.27
CA MET A 265 7.62 16.53 13.38
C MET A 265 7.63 17.31 14.68
N PHE A 266 6.65 17.05 15.54
CA PHE A 266 6.61 17.62 16.87
C PHE A 266 7.64 16.91 17.75
N MET A 267 8.74 17.60 18.03
CA MET A 267 9.86 17.17 18.87
C MET A 267 10.03 18.19 20.00
N PRO A 268 9.11 18.21 20.97
CA PRO A 268 9.19 19.13 22.10
C PRO A 268 10.40 18.79 22.97
N ASP A 269 10.96 19.80 23.61
CA ASP A 269 12.01 19.60 24.60
C ASP A 269 11.43 18.94 25.85
N MET A 270 11.65 17.63 25.98
CA MET A 270 11.18 16.84 27.11
C MET A 270 12.02 17.04 28.37
N SER A 271 13.11 17.83 28.32
CA SER A 271 13.90 18.18 29.50
C SER A 271 13.13 19.11 30.45
N ASP A 272 12.24 19.95 29.91
CA ASP A 272 11.32 20.78 30.70
C ASP A 272 10.21 19.92 31.33
N PRO A 273 10.11 19.84 32.66
CA PRO A 273 9.06 19.09 33.36
C PRO A 273 7.65 19.50 32.94
N ARG A 274 7.43 20.78 32.62
CA ARG A 274 6.12 21.32 32.25
C ARG A 274 5.70 20.87 30.86
N VAL A 275 6.63 20.88 29.91
CA VAL A 275 6.39 20.38 28.54
C VAL A 275 6.11 18.88 28.58
N ARG A 276 6.89 18.15 29.37
CA ARG A 276 6.67 16.71 29.61
C ARG A 276 5.27 16.44 30.14
N GLU A 277 4.83 17.17 31.17
CA GLU A 277 3.49 17.06 31.74
C GLU A 277 2.40 17.33 30.68
N LEU A 278 2.52 18.41 29.91
CA LEU A 278 1.55 18.75 28.85
C LEU A 278 1.46 17.66 27.77
N VAL A 279 2.59 17.14 27.31
CA VAL A 279 2.63 16.06 26.31
C VAL A 279 2.02 14.78 26.88
N THR A 280 2.32 14.44 28.14
CA THR A 280 1.72 13.30 28.83
C THR A 280 0.21 13.46 28.97
N MET A 281 -0.28 14.63 29.38
CA MET A 281 -1.72 14.93 29.49
C MET A 281 -2.42 14.85 28.13
N ALA A 282 -1.82 15.40 27.07
CA ALA A 282 -2.36 15.31 25.72
C ALA A 282 -2.45 13.85 25.24
N ASN A 283 -1.42 13.05 25.50
CA ASN A 283 -1.41 11.62 25.16
C ASN A 283 -2.45 10.82 25.97
N LEU A 284 -2.61 11.11 27.26
CA LEU A 284 -3.65 10.50 28.10
C LEU A 284 -5.04 10.88 27.59
N GLY A 285 -5.28 12.15 27.28
CA GLY A 285 -6.53 12.63 26.70
C GLY A 285 -6.86 11.98 25.35
N ALA A 286 -5.87 11.89 24.45
CA ALA A 286 -6.01 11.19 23.17
C ALA A 286 -6.35 9.71 23.36
N ARG A 287 -5.72 9.05 24.34
CA ARG A 287 -6.02 7.67 24.70
C ARG A 287 -7.45 7.51 25.21
N HIS A 288 -7.95 8.43 26.02
CA HIS A 288 -9.34 8.41 26.48
C HIS A 288 -10.36 8.65 25.36
N LEU A 289 -10.01 9.43 24.33
CA LEU A 289 -10.85 9.62 23.14
C LEU A 289 -10.88 8.38 22.23
N LEU A 290 -9.72 7.75 21.99
CA LEU A 290 -9.60 6.58 21.12
C LEU A 290 -10.08 5.29 21.81
N PHE A 291 -9.88 5.20 23.12
CA PHE A 291 -10.34 4.13 23.97
C PHE A 291 -11.24 4.76 25.04
N PRO A 292 -12.48 5.12 24.70
CA PRO A 292 -13.45 5.47 25.72
C PRO A 292 -13.44 4.30 26.69
N ALA A 293 -13.11 4.58 27.96
CA ALA A 293 -13.03 3.55 28.98
C ALA A 293 -14.29 2.70 28.84
N ALA A 294 -14.12 1.41 28.51
CA ALA A 294 -15.24 0.49 28.45
C ALA A 294 -16.04 0.72 29.73
N PRO A 295 -17.37 0.95 29.64
CA PRO A 295 -18.17 1.32 30.80
C PRO A 295 -17.76 0.38 31.91
N SER A 296 -17.15 0.96 32.95
CA SER A 296 -16.67 0.20 34.09
C SER A 296 -17.86 -0.62 34.53
N TYR A 297 -17.80 -1.93 34.30
CA TYR A 297 -18.79 -2.87 34.79
C TYR A 297 -18.64 -2.82 36.31
N GLU A 298 -19.30 -1.84 36.93
CA GLU A 298 -19.58 -1.80 38.36
C GLU A 298 -20.41 -3.04 38.67
N GLY A 299 -19.76 -4.20 38.87
CA GLY A 299 -20.48 -5.43 39.14
C GLY A 299 -19.69 -6.73 39.07
N ALA A 300 -18.54 -6.76 38.40
CA ALA A 300 -17.67 -7.94 38.45
C ALA A 300 -16.59 -7.72 39.51
N ALA A 301 -16.93 -7.99 40.77
CA ALA A 301 -15.94 -8.15 41.83
C ALA A 301 -14.85 -9.11 41.33
N LEU A 302 -13.60 -8.63 41.29
CA LEU A 302 -12.44 -9.48 41.06
C LEU A 302 -12.50 -10.62 42.10
N PRO A 303 -12.40 -11.90 41.69
CA PRO A 303 -12.33 -12.98 42.65
C PRO A 303 -11.13 -12.74 43.56
N ALA A 304 -11.38 -12.76 44.87
CA ALA A 304 -10.37 -12.56 45.90
C ALA A 304 -9.15 -13.44 45.60
N ALA A 305 -7.99 -12.79 45.48
CA ALA A 305 -6.73 -13.48 45.25
C ALA A 305 -6.53 -14.57 46.30
N ALA A 306 -6.40 -15.81 45.85
CA ALA A 306 -6.02 -16.90 46.73
C ALA A 306 -4.63 -16.60 47.34
N PRO A 307 -4.43 -16.82 48.65
CA PRO A 307 -3.17 -16.53 49.29
C PRO A 307 -2.06 -17.42 48.71
N VAL A 308 -1.06 -16.79 48.10
CA VAL A 308 0.19 -17.45 47.69
C VAL A 308 1.00 -17.73 48.95
N THR A 309 1.06 -18.99 49.37
CA THR A 309 2.04 -19.47 50.34
C THR A 309 3.43 -19.46 49.71
N HIS A 310 4.26 -18.49 50.09
CA HIS A 310 5.69 -18.53 49.81
C HIS A 310 6.38 -19.49 50.79
N ALA A 311 7.09 -20.48 50.25
CA ALA A 311 8.02 -21.30 51.02
C ALA A 311 9.26 -20.47 51.40
N PRO A 312 9.83 -20.65 52.61
CA PRO A 312 10.94 -19.84 53.08
C PRO A 312 12.27 -20.38 52.54
N GLY A 313 13.00 -19.55 51.82
CA GLY A 313 14.42 -19.78 51.54
C GLY A 313 14.82 -19.48 50.12
N GLU A 314 15.06 -18.20 49.82
CA GLU A 314 16.14 -17.83 48.90
C GLU A 314 16.55 -16.38 49.17
N MET A 315 17.84 -16.23 49.50
CA MET A 315 18.47 -14.96 49.86
C MET A 315 18.66 -14.11 48.61
N GLY A 316 18.14 -12.90 48.63
CA GLY A 316 18.49 -11.87 47.66
C GLY A 316 19.91 -11.34 47.91
N GLN A 317 20.72 -11.25 46.86
CA GLN A 317 21.89 -10.39 46.81
C GLN A 317 21.50 -9.04 46.20
N THR A 318 21.97 -7.96 46.83
CA THR A 318 21.71 -6.57 46.46
C THR A 318 22.77 -6.01 45.51
N LEU A 319 22.41 -4.86 44.94
CA LEU A 319 22.93 -4.18 43.77
C LEU A 319 24.31 -3.48 43.92
N ASP A 320 25.13 -3.79 44.93
CA ASP A 320 26.36 -3.04 45.23
C ASP A 320 27.59 -3.96 45.23
N GLY A 321 28.21 -4.10 44.06
CA GLY A 321 29.30 -5.04 43.83
C GLY A 321 30.58 -4.79 44.66
N HIS A 322 31.13 -5.87 45.22
CA HIS A 322 32.58 -6.11 45.31
C HIS A 322 32.95 -7.61 45.47
N ILE A 323 33.57 -8.12 44.42
CA ILE A 323 34.62 -9.14 44.18
C ILE A 323 35.02 -10.14 45.30
N VAL A 324 34.92 -11.44 44.99
CA VAL A 324 35.87 -12.49 45.40
C VAL A 324 36.12 -13.46 44.23
N GLU A 325 37.33 -13.44 43.67
CA GLU A 325 37.98 -14.51 42.90
C GLU A 325 38.94 -15.26 43.85
N PRO A 326 39.35 -16.56 43.66
CA PRO A 326 39.91 -17.07 42.38
C PRO A 326 39.74 -18.58 42.02
N GLY A 327 39.61 -18.84 40.71
CA GLY A 327 40.14 -19.95 39.84
C GLY A 327 40.10 -21.45 40.24
N PRO A 328 40.63 -22.37 39.40
CA PRO A 328 40.79 -22.36 37.94
C PRO A 328 39.99 -23.49 37.22
N GLU A 329 39.92 -23.43 35.88
CA GLU A 329 39.33 -24.43 34.99
C GLU A 329 39.96 -25.84 35.14
N PRO A 330 39.23 -26.90 34.71
CA PRO A 330 39.70 -27.55 33.47
C PRO A 330 38.61 -28.08 32.52
N GLU A 331 39.01 -28.04 31.24
CA GLU A 331 38.87 -29.06 30.19
C GLU A 331 37.54 -29.29 29.46
N THR A 332 37.60 -28.93 28.16
CA THR A 332 36.90 -29.49 27.01
C THR A 332 36.85 -31.01 27.01
N ILE A 333 35.64 -31.57 26.86
CA ILE A 333 35.41 -32.92 26.35
C ILE A 333 34.41 -32.87 25.19
N GLU A 334 34.77 -33.63 24.17
CA GLU A 334 34.19 -33.73 22.84
C GLU A 334 32.73 -34.21 22.81
N THR A 335 32.05 -33.72 21.77
CA THR A 335 30.82 -34.22 21.17
C THR A 335 30.77 -35.75 21.01
N ALA A 336 29.77 -36.39 21.62
CA ALA A 336 29.27 -37.69 21.21
C ALA A 336 27.78 -37.87 21.59
N GLY A 337 26.97 -38.28 20.60
CA GLY A 337 25.85 -39.18 20.80
C GLY A 337 24.54 -38.59 21.35
N LEU A 338 23.61 -38.30 20.43
CA LEU A 338 22.17 -38.37 20.68
C LEU A 338 21.77 -39.75 21.23
N PRO A 339 20.84 -39.80 22.19
CA PRO A 339 19.76 -40.77 22.12
C PRO A 339 18.40 -40.08 22.05
N ALA A 340 17.56 -40.65 21.19
CA ALA A 340 16.14 -40.46 21.16
C ALA A 340 15.53 -40.87 22.50
N ASP A 341 14.57 -40.07 22.97
CA ASP A 341 13.35 -40.44 23.70
C ASP A 341 12.92 -39.25 24.55
N ALA A 342 12.18 -38.32 23.92
CA ALA A 342 11.42 -37.30 24.63
C ALA A 342 9.99 -37.81 24.77
N GLU A 343 9.66 -38.33 25.95
CA GLU A 343 8.30 -38.56 26.39
C GLU A 343 7.53 -37.22 26.35
N GLU A 344 6.43 -37.27 25.63
CA GLU A 344 5.47 -36.20 25.39
C GLU A 344 4.75 -35.84 26.70
N LEU A 345 5.30 -34.86 27.42
CA LEU A 345 4.63 -34.19 28.54
C LEU A 345 3.41 -33.43 27.99
N ALA A 346 2.25 -34.06 28.07
CA ALA A 346 0.95 -33.48 27.78
C ALA A 346 0.69 -32.29 28.72
N LEU A 347 1.01 -31.09 28.24
CA LEU A 347 0.57 -29.83 28.83
C LEU A 347 -0.92 -29.65 28.52
N ASP A 348 -1.72 -29.56 29.56
CA ASP A 348 -3.14 -29.24 29.51
C ASP A 348 -3.40 -28.04 28.60
N ALA A 349 -4.20 -28.28 27.56
CA ALA A 349 -4.57 -27.26 26.59
C ALA A 349 -5.28 -26.09 27.30
N PRO A 350 -4.87 -24.83 27.07
CA PRO A 350 -5.57 -23.69 27.65
C PRO A 350 -7.01 -23.69 27.14
N ALA A 351 -7.96 -23.55 28.08
CA ALA A 351 -9.38 -23.45 27.78
C ALA A 351 -9.62 -22.33 26.75
N ALA A 352 -10.09 -22.70 25.56
CA ALA A 352 -10.36 -21.78 24.48
C ALA A 352 -11.35 -20.69 24.94
N MET A 353 -10.89 -19.44 25.04
CA MET A 353 -11.69 -18.33 25.51
C MET A 353 -12.37 -17.59 24.34
N LYS A 354 -13.64 -17.23 24.59
CA LYS A 354 -14.66 -16.45 23.85
C LYS A 354 -14.45 -16.12 22.36
N GLN A 355 -15.49 -16.47 21.59
CA GLN A 355 -15.67 -16.20 20.17
C GLN A 355 -16.00 -14.73 19.88
N THR A 356 -15.33 -14.16 18.89
CA THR A 356 -15.77 -12.95 18.20
C THR A 356 -16.72 -13.35 17.07
N ILE A 357 -17.92 -12.77 17.01
CA ILE A 357 -18.93 -13.05 15.98
C ILE A 357 -18.92 -11.92 14.96
N ASP A 358 -18.49 -12.22 13.74
CA ASP A 358 -18.71 -11.34 12.59
C ASP A 358 -19.90 -11.87 11.79
N VAL A 359 -20.87 -10.99 11.53
CA VAL A 359 -22.11 -11.33 10.81
C VAL A 359 -21.98 -10.90 9.36
N TYR A 360 -22.04 -11.85 8.41
CA TYR A 360 -21.99 -11.54 6.98
C TYR A 360 -23.27 -11.92 6.27
N HIS A 361 -23.77 -11.00 5.44
CA HIS A 361 -24.96 -11.20 4.61
C HIS A 361 -24.58 -11.69 3.21
N VAL A 362 -24.62 -12.99 2.98
CA VAL A 362 -24.23 -13.59 1.69
C VAL A 362 -25.42 -13.56 0.72
N THR A 363 -25.19 -13.01 -0.48
CA THR A 363 -26.22 -12.86 -1.53
C THR A 363 -26.04 -13.84 -2.67
N LYS A 364 -24.80 -14.27 -2.96
CA LYS A 364 -24.49 -15.15 -4.10
C LYS A 364 -23.20 -15.93 -3.86
N GLY A 365 -23.19 -17.21 -4.25
CA GLY A 365 -22.00 -18.07 -4.28
C GLY A 365 -21.59 -18.44 -5.70
N VAL A 366 -20.30 -18.34 -6.02
CA VAL A 366 -19.71 -18.70 -7.33
C VAL A 366 -18.59 -19.72 -7.12
N GLN A 367 -18.65 -20.82 -7.87
CA GLN A 367 -17.60 -21.84 -7.92
C GLN A 367 -16.79 -21.69 -9.22
N ARG A 368 -15.46 -21.65 -9.12
CA ARG A 368 -14.55 -21.60 -10.27
C ARG A 368 -13.56 -22.76 -10.22
N GLY A 369 -13.32 -23.42 -11.36
CA GLY A 369 -12.40 -24.55 -11.47
C GLY A 369 -13.06 -25.92 -11.31
N LYS A 370 -12.24 -26.98 -11.42
CA LYS A 370 -12.61 -28.39 -11.21
C LYS A 370 -11.55 -29.08 -10.36
N GLY A 371 -11.94 -30.00 -9.48
CA GLY A 371 -11.02 -30.78 -8.64
C GLY A 371 -10.36 -29.94 -7.54
N GLU A 372 -9.08 -30.18 -7.27
CA GLU A 372 -8.30 -29.51 -6.22
C GLU A 372 -8.10 -28.00 -6.47
N ALA A 373 -8.24 -27.55 -7.72
CA ALA A 373 -8.16 -26.13 -8.09
C ALA A 373 -9.49 -25.37 -7.92
N THR A 374 -10.47 -25.95 -7.23
CA THR A 374 -11.80 -25.33 -7.07
C THR A 374 -11.74 -24.19 -6.05
N GLN A 375 -12.10 -22.99 -6.50
CA GLN A 375 -12.18 -21.78 -5.69
C GLN A 375 -13.64 -21.38 -5.48
N TYR A 376 -13.98 -20.95 -4.26
CA TYR A 376 -15.32 -20.49 -3.91
C TYR A 376 -15.31 -19.01 -3.52
N PHE A 377 -16.19 -18.23 -4.14
CA PHE A 377 -16.36 -16.80 -3.92
C PHE A 377 -17.81 -16.52 -3.50
N PHE A 378 -18.00 -15.74 -2.44
CA PHE A 378 -19.32 -15.36 -1.93
C PHE A 378 -19.44 -13.85 -1.88
N GLU A 379 -20.38 -13.29 -2.65
CA GLU A 379 -20.68 -11.85 -2.61
C GLU A 379 -21.46 -11.55 -1.33
N THR A 380 -21.04 -10.51 -0.62
CA THR A 380 -21.73 -10.02 0.58
C THR A 380 -22.37 -8.66 0.35
N LYS A 381 -23.41 -8.34 1.12
CA LYS A 381 -24.08 -7.03 1.07
C LYS A 381 -23.15 -5.86 1.47
N GLU A 382 -22.18 -6.12 2.33
CA GLU A 382 -21.28 -5.11 2.87
C GLU A 382 -20.12 -4.73 1.92
N GLY A 383 -20.05 -5.38 0.75
CA GLY A 383 -19.07 -5.06 -0.29
C GLY A 383 -17.81 -5.94 -0.38
N PRO A 384 -17.34 -6.68 0.63
CA PRO A 384 -16.27 -7.66 0.43
C PRO A 384 -16.80 -8.95 -0.20
N VAL A 385 -16.01 -9.55 -1.09
CA VAL A 385 -16.23 -10.92 -1.56
C VAL A 385 -15.48 -11.86 -0.61
N LEU A 386 -16.21 -12.73 0.09
CA LEU A 386 -15.61 -13.77 0.91
C LEU A 386 -15.02 -14.85 -0.01
N PHE A 387 -13.76 -15.22 0.21
CA PHE A 387 -13.08 -16.28 -0.52
C PHE A 387 -12.77 -17.43 0.44
N THR A 388 -12.99 -18.66 -0.01
CA THR A 388 -12.51 -19.86 0.69
C THR A 388 -12.09 -20.94 -0.29
N SER A 389 -10.99 -21.63 0.04
CA SER A 389 -10.55 -22.87 -0.61
C SER A 389 -11.05 -24.12 0.13
N ASP A 390 -11.64 -23.96 1.32
CA ASP A 390 -12.15 -25.09 2.10
C ASP A 390 -13.54 -25.53 1.57
N VAL A 391 -13.59 -26.77 1.10
CA VAL A 391 -14.80 -27.40 0.56
C VAL A 391 -15.90 -27.55 1.60
N ALA A 392 -15.56 -27.79 2.88
CA ALA A 392 -16.53 -27.90 3.96
C ALA A 392 -17.17 -26.54 4.27
N VAL A 393 -16.36 -25.48 4.37
CA VAL A 393 -16.85 -24.11 4.53
C VAL A 393 -17.72 -23.68 3.35
N ALA A 394 -17.27 -23.96 2.11
CA ALA A 394 -18.04 -23.64 0.93
C ALA A 394 -19.40 -24.37 0.86
N LYS A 395 -19.47 -25.64 1.32
CA LYS A 395 -20.74 -26.39 1.43
C LYS A 395 -21.68 -25.75 2.45
N LEU A 396 -21.18 -25.34 3.61
CA LEU A 396 -21.98 -24.66 4.64
C LEU A 396 -22.55 -23.33 4.13
N LEU A 397 -21.73 -22.52 3.46
CA LEU A 397 -22.16 -21.24 2.89
C LEU A 397 -23.19 -21.43 1.77
N LYS A 398 -23.00 -22.41 0.88
CA LYS A 398 -23.98 -22.76 -0.16
C LYS A 398 -25.29 -23.26 0.43
N ALA A 399 -25.24 -24.06 1.50
CA ALA A 399 -26.43 -24.53 2.21
C ALA A 399 -27.22 -23.36 2.81
N ALA A 400 -26.54 -22.43 3.51
CA ALA A 400 -27.15 -21.22 4.06
C ALA A 400 -27.90 -20.42 2.99
N VAL A 401 -27.29 -20.23 1.82
CA VAL A 401 -27.92 -19.51 0.69
C VAL A 401 -29.13 -20.29 0.12
N GLN A 402 -29.08 -21.62 0.10
CA GLN A 402 -30.16 -22.45 -0.42
C GLN A 402 -31.37 -22.54 0.50
N ASP A 403 -31.15 -22.72 1.81
CA ASP A 403 -32.21 -22.96 2.80
C ASP A 403 -32.67 -21.69 3.54
N GLY A 404 -31.95 -20.58 3.40
CA GLY A 404 -32.30 -19.33 4.06
C GLY A 404 -32.05 -19.34 5.58
N GLN A 405 -31.27 -20.29 6.11
CA GLN A 405 -30.97 -20.42 7.53
C GLN A 405 -29.57 -19.90 7.87
N PRO A 406 -29.39 -19.25 9.04
CA PRO A 406 -28.07 -18.88 9.52
C PRO A 406 -27.15 -20.10 9.69
N ARG A 407 -25.87 -19.94 9.32
CA ARG A 407 -24.83 -20.95 9.55
C ARG A 407 -23.65 -20.32 10.26
N GLN A 408 -23.16 -20.99 11.31
CA GLN A 408 -21.89 -20.66 11.94
C GLN A 408 -20.76 -21.35 11.19
N VAL A 409 -19.80 -20.56 10.74
CA VAL A 409 -18.58 -21.05 10.08
C VAL A 409 -17.42 -20.87 11.05
N PRO A 410 -16.85 -21.96 11.59
CA PRO A 410 -15.62 -21.86 12.37
C PRO A 410 -14.48 -21.52 11.41
N THR A 411 -13.77 -20.42 11.66
CA THR A 411 -12.54 -20.11 10.93
C THR A 411 -11.35 -20.80 11.60
N GLU A 412 -10.19 -20.72 10.94
CA GLU A 412 -8.93 -21.14 11.54
C GLU A 412 -8.66 -20.39 12.86
N ALA A 413 -7.95 -21.04 13.77
CA ALA A 413 -7.58 -20.45 15.04
C ALA A 413 -6.54 -19.34 14.80
N VAL A 414 -6.87 -18.11 15.21
CA VAL A 414 -5.96 -16.98 15.11
C VAL A 414 -5.28 -16.79 16.46
N LEU A 415 -3.96 -16.63 16.44
CA LEU A 415 -3.19 -16.25 17.63
C LEU A 415 -3.25 -14.74 17.81
N VAL A 416 -3.88 -14.26 18.88
CA VAL A 416 -3.88 -12.85 19.26
C VAL A 416 -3.21 -12.74 20.63
N LYS A 417 -2.06 -12.07 20.69
CA LYS A 417 -1.27 -11.91 21.94
C LYS A 417 -0.91 -13.23 22.65
N GLY A 418 -0.67 -14.30 21.88
CA GLY A 418 -0.30 -15.62 22.42
C GLY A 418 -1.49 -16.51 22.82
N GLU A 419 -2.71 -15.99 22.76
CA GLU A 419 -3.93 -16.76 23.00
C GLU A 419 -4.56 -17.21 21.67
N ARG A 420 -5.04 -18.45 21.62
CA ARG A 420 -5.73 -19.01 20.45
C ARG A 420 -7.21 -18.62 20.49
N TYR A 421 -7.63 -17.77 19.56
CA TYR A 421 -9.02 -17.42 19.35
C TYR A 421 -9.60 -18.23 18.19
N ARG A 422 -10.85 -18.67 18.33
CA ARG A 422 -11.64 -19.19 17.21
C ARG A 422 -12.67 -18.13 16.85
N GLN A 423 -12.47 -17.47 15.73
CA GLN A 423 -13.47 -16.58 15.17
C GLN A 423 -14.60 -17.44 14.60
N VAL A 424 -15.83 -17.08 14.93
CA VAL A 424 -17.01 -17.75 14.40
C VAL A 424 -17.76 -16.73 13.57
N MET A 425 -17.81 -16.98 12.27
CA MET A 425 -18.59 -16.13 11.38
C MET A 425 -20.03 -16.64 11.39
N GLU A 426 -20.99 -15.78 11.70
CA GLU A 426 -22.40 -16.09 11.49
C GLU A 426 -22.80 -15.58 10.11
N VAL A 427 -23.32 -16.46 9.27
CA VAL A 427 -23.72 -16.09 7.91
C VAL A 427 -25.22 -16.12 7.82
N VAL A 428 -25.82 -14.94 7.59
CA VAL A 428 -27.27 -14.78 7.48
C VAL A 428 -27.63 -14.57 6.00
N PRO A 429 -28.36 -15.50 5.38
CA PRO A 429 -28.80 -15.34 3.99
C PRO A 429 -29.86 -14.24 3.89
N VAL A 430 -29.68 -13.31 2.97
CA VAL A 430 -30.70 -12.31 2.62
C VAL A 430 -31.45 -12.85 1.40
N GLY A 431 -32.76 -13.05 1.55
CA GLY A 431 -33.62 -13.71 0.55
C GLY A 431 -33.51 -13.14 -0.87
N ARG A 432 -34.00 -13.93 -1.85
CA ARG A 432 -34.00 -13.56 -3.28
C ARG A 432 -34.58 -12.16 -3.50
N LEU A 433 -33.75 -11.25 -4.01
CA LEU A 433 -34.22 -10.11 -4.79
C LEU A 433 -34.77 -10.66 -6.12
N VAL A 434 -36.05 -10.39 -6.37
CA VAL A 434 -36.69 -10.60 -7.69
C VAL A 434 -36.07 -9.66 -8.71
#